data_AF-S8BV71-F1
#
_entry.id   AF-S8BV71-F1
#
_cell.length_a   1.000
_cell.length_b   1.000
_cell.length_c   1.000
_cell.angle_alpha   90.00
_cell.angle_beta   90.00
_cell.angle_gamma   90.00
#
_symmetry.space_group_name_H-M   'P 1'
#
loop_
_entity.id
_entity.type
_entity.pdbx_description
1 polymer ?
#
loop_
_entity_poly.entity_id
_entity_poly.type
_entity_poly.pdbx_seq_one_letter_code
_entity_poly.pdbx_strand_id
1 'polypeptide(L)'
;VSLPSQPSIYELLPKYGLPSGLLPDSVINYTLSEGGDFEVNLEKPCYLEFQYLVYYEKTITGKLSVGSITKLKGIKVQRFFFLWFEVDEIRVDLPPSGSIYFTVGIIDKQLDVDQFMEVRSCRSKNRSPQVIFSL
;
A
#
# COMPACT_ATOMS: atom_id res chain seq x y z
N VAL A 1 12.67 -18.55 27.27
CA VAL A 1 13.01 -18.45 25.84
C VAL A 1 12.01 -17.48 25.23
N SER A 2 12.43 -16.26 24.90
CA SER A 2 11.56 -15.31 24.18
C SER A 2 11.30 -15.90 22.80
N LEU A 3 10.03 -16.13 22.47
CA LEU A 3 9.60 -16.48 21.12
C LEU A 3 10.17 -15.44 20.14
N PRO A 4 10.66 -15.83 18.94
CA PRO A 4 11.07 -14.86 17.94
C PRO A 4 9.86 -13.95 17.66
N SER A 5 10.03 -12.65 17.89
CA SER A 5 9.02 -11.66 17.53
C SER A 5 8.79 -11.76 16.03
N GLN A 6 7.55 -11.97 15.62
CA GLN A 6 7.16 -11.92 14.21
C GLN A 6 7.70 -10.60 13.60
N PRO A 7 8.37 -10.64 12.44
CA PRO A 7 8.89 -9.43 11.80
C PRO A 7 7.75 -8.47 11.51
N SER A 8 8.03 -7.17 11.40
CA SER A 8 7.00 -6.22 10.98
C SER A 8 6.58 -6.46 9.52
N ILE A 9 5.41 -5.98 9.11
CA ILE A 9 4.99 -6.08 7.70
C ILE A 9 5.97 -5.36 6.77
N TYR A 10 6.58 -4.26 7.24
CA TYR A 10 7.56 -3.47 6.51
C TYR A 10 8.89 -4.21 6.30
N GLU A 11 9.20 -5.18 7.16
CA GLU A 11 10.35 -6.09 7.02
C GLU A 11 9.98 -7.36 6.23
N LEU A 12 8.69 -7.73 6.21
CA LEU A 12 8.19 -8.88 5.47
C LEU A 12 8.14 -8.60 3.97
N LEU A 13 7.60 -7.45 3.55
CA LEU A 13 7.45 -7.11 2.12
C LEU A 13 8.77 -7.20 1.33
N PRO A 14 9.91 -6.68 1.82
CA PRO A 14 11.20 -6.81 1.12
C PRO A 14 11.66 -8.26 0.93
N LYS A 15 11.30 -9.19 1.82
CA LYS A 15 11.62 -10.62 1.66
C LYS A 15 10.90 -11.25 0.47
N TYR A 16 9.79 -10.65 0.05
CA TYR A 16 9.06 -11.01 -1.17
C TYR A 16 9.44 -10.08 -2.35
N GLY A 17 10.47 -9.25 -2.23
CA GLY A 17 10.90 -8.34 -3.30
C GLY A 17 10.02 -7.10 -3.48
N LEU A 18 9.11 -6.82 -2.54
CA LEU A 18 8.25 -5.64 -2.57
C LEU A 18 8.82 -4.53 -1.69
N PRO A 19 8.62 -3.25 -2.04
CA PRO A 19 9.16 -2.16 -1.25
C PRO A 19 8.44 -2.04 0.11
N SER A 20 9.17 -1.58 1.13
CA SER A 20 8.68 -1.51 2.51
C SER A 20 7.55 -0.51 2.72
N GLY A 21 7.47 0.55 1.92
CA GLY A 21 6.52 1.66 2.06
C GLY A 21 5.21 1.52 1.27
N LEU A 22 4.82 0.31 0.86
CA LEU A 22 3.52 0.11 0.20
C LEU A 22 2.30 0.34 1.11
N LEU A 23 2.49 0.15 2.41
CA LEU A 23 1.46 0.25 3.43
C LEU A 23 1.74 1.45 4.34
N PRO A 24 0.69 2.10 4.89
CA PRO A 24 0.87 3.21 5.82
C PRO A 24 1.50 2.75 7.14
N ASP A 25 2.04 3.68 7.92
CA ASP A 25 2.61 3.43 9.27
C ASP A 25 1.59 2.94 10.33
N SER A 26 0.30 3.08 10.04
CA SER A 26 -0.80 2.77 10.97
C SER A 26 -1.15 1.27 11.08
N VAL A 27 -0.30 0.37 10.56
CA VAL A 27 -0.50 -1.08 10.65
C VAL A 27 -0.35 -1.53 12.10
N ILE A 28 -1.39 -2.19 12.64
CA ILE A 28 -1.39 -2.72 14.01
C ILE A 28 -0.95 -4.18 14.06
N ASN A 29 -1.33 -4.97 13.05
CA ASN A 29 -0.96 -6.38 12.92
C ASN A 29 -1.17 -6.86 11.49
N TYR A 30 -0.64 -8.05 11.21
CA TYR A 30 -0.93 -8.77 9.99
C TYR A 30 -0.95 -10.28 10.24
N THR A 31 -1.61 -11.00 9.35
CA THR A 31 -1.53 -12.46 9.25
C THR A 31 -1.04 -12.83 7.85
N LEU A 32 -0.34 -13.96 7.75
CA LEU A 32 0.12 -14.54 6.49
C LEU A 32 -0.01 -16.05 6.58
N SER A 33 -0.79 -16.65 5.68
CA SER A 33 -0.93 -18.10 5.57
C SER A 33 0.27 -18.69 4.81
N GLU A 34 0.51 -20.01 4.98
CA GLU A 34 1.51 -20.72 4.17
C GLU A 34 1.24 -20.62 2.66
N GLY A 35 -0.04 -20.49 2.28
CA GLY A 35 -0.48 -20.31 0.89
C GLY A 35 -0.28 -18.88 0.37
N GLY A 36 0.26 -17.96 1.16
CA GLY A 36 0.50 -16.56 0.80
C GLY A 36 -0.70 -15.64 0.97
N ASP A 37 -1.84 -16.13 1.43
CA ASP A 37 -2.99 -15.26 1.70
C ASP A 37 -2.69 -14.42 2.94
N PHE A 38 -2.77 -13.10 2.81
CA PHE A 38 -2.39 -12.16 3.87
C PHE A 38 -3.54 -11.20 4.18
N GLU A 39 -3.61 -10.80 5.43
CA GLU A 39 -4.52 -9.77 5.94
C GLU A 39 -3.72 -8.79 6.78
N VAL A 40 -3.85 -7.50 6.49
CA VAL A 40 -3.25 -6.40 7.24
C VAL A 40 -4.36 -5.59 7.88
N ASN A 41 -4.24 -5.35 9.18
CA ASN A 41 -5.18 -4.50 9.90
C ASN A 41 -4.50 -3.18 10.28
N LEU A 42 -5.18 -2.08 9.96
CA LEU A 42 -4.82 -0.74 10.38
C LEU A 42 -5.59 -0.35 11.64
N GLU A 43 -5.05 0.60 12.40
CA GLU A 43 -5.78 1.20 13.54
C GLU A 43 -7.14 1.77 13.09
N LYS A 44 -7.13 2.44 11.93
CA LYS A 44 -8.28 3.12 11.30
C LYS A 44 -8.04 3.25 9.78
N PRO A 45 -9.09 3.50 8.98
CA PRO A 45 -8.90 3.83 7.57
C PRO A 45 -7.96 5.02 7.39
N CYS A 46 -7.16 4.98 6.33
CA CYS A 46 -6.02 5.86 6.14
C CYS A 46 -6.06 6.50 4.76
N TYR A 47 -5.71 7.78 4.69
CA TYR A 47 -5.50 8.49 3.43
C TYR A 47 -4.02 8.84 3.30
N LEU A 48 -3.44 8.52 2.14
CA LEU A 48 -2.10 8.94 1.76
C LEU A 48 -2.18 9.78 0.49
N GLU A 49 -1.42 10.88 0.47
CA GLU A 49 -1.26 11.70 -0.72
C GLU A 49 0.05 11.32 -1.41
N PHE A 50 -0.05 10.81 -2.63
CA PHE A 50 1.08 10.63 -3.54
C PHE A 50 0.91 11.63 -4.71
N GLN A 51 1.02 11.18 -5.95
CA GLN A 51 0.51 11.93 -7.10
C GLN A 51 -1.04 11.99 -7.10
N TYR A 52 -1.68 10.98 -6.50
CA TYR A 52 -3.13 10.89 -6.33
C TYR A 52 -3.45 10.58 -4.87
N LEU A 53 -4.67 10.90 -4.45
CA LEU A 53 -5.19 10.51 -3.14
C LEU A 53 -5.47 9.00 -3.12
N VAL A 54 -4.82 8.29 -2.21
CA VAL A 54 -4.99 6.85 -2.00
C VAL A 54 -5.68 6.65 -0.66
N TYR A 55 -6.74 5.85 -0.68
CA TYR A 55 -7.50 5.44 0.49
C TYR A 55 -7.23 3.97 0.80
N TYR A 56 -6.88 3.71 2.05
CA TYR A 56 -6.70 2.39 2.61
C TYR A 56 -7.84 2.13 3.59
N GLU A 57 -8.53 1.01 3.40
CA GLU A 57 -9.51 0.50 4.34
C GLU A 57 -8.82 0.02 5.62
N LYS A 58 -9.63 -0.19 6.67
CA LYS A 58 -9.11 -0.69 7.95
C LYS A 58 -8.49 -2.09 7.81
N THR A 59 -9.04 -2.91 6.93
CA THR A 59 -8.55 -4.26 6.66
C THR A 59 -8.20 -4.35 5.18
N ILE A 60 -6.98 -4.79 4.90
CA ILE A 60 -6.44 -4.97 3.55
C ILE A 60 -6.14 -6.45 3.40
N THR A 61 -6.61 -7.05 2.31
CA THR A 61 -6.41 -8.48 2.05
C THR A 61 -5.82 -8.70 0.67
N GLY A 62 -5.19 -9.85 0.47
CA GLY A 62 -4.77 -10.31 -0.83
C GLY A 62 -3.92 -11.56 -0.74
N LYS A 63 -3.16 -11.84 -1.79
CA LYS A 63 -2.24 -12.96 -1.88
C LYS A 63 -0.85 -12.48 -2.21
N LEU A 64 0.03 -12.56 -1.21
CA LEU A 64 1.44 -12.22 -1.28
C LEU A 64 2.22 -13.35 -1.97
N SER A 65 3.06 -12.98 -2.91
CA SER A 65 3.96 -13.88 -3.64
C SER A 65 5.24 -13.12 -3.98
N VAL A 66 6.27 -13.84 -4.43
CA VAL A 66 7.54 -13.18 -4.80
C VAL A 66 7.27 -12.20 -5.93
N GLY A 67 7.53 -10.92 -5.66
CA GLY A 67 7.37 -9.80 -6.57
C GLY A 67 5.95 -9.27 -6.71
N SER A 68 4.95 -9.79 -6.00
CA SER A 68 3.57 -9.34 -6.20
C SER A 68 2.61 -9.54 -5.02
N ILE A 69 1.54 -8.75 -5.05
CA ILE A 69 0.34 -8.88 -4.25
C ILE A 69 -0.85 -8.93 -5.21
N THR A 70 -1.50 -10.09 -5.31
CA THR A 70 -2.67 -10.29 -6.18
C THR A 70 -3.96 -10.39 -5.37
N LYS A 71 -5.12 -10.28 -6.03
CA LYS A 71 -6.45 -10.31 -5.38
C LYS A 71 -6.56 -9.29 -4.26
N LEU A 72 -5.90 -8.14 -4.44
CA LEU A 72 -5.78 -7.10 -3.43
C LEU A 72 -7.14 -6.44 -3.23
N LYS A 73 -7.53 -6.26 -1.98
CA LYS A 73 -8.74 -5.53 -1.57
C LYS A 73 -8.43 -4.60 -0.41
N GLY A 74 -9.19 -3.52 -0.32
CA GLY A 74 -9.03 -2.50 0.71
C GLY A 74 -8.10 -1.34 0.33
N ILE A 75 -7.64 -1.25 -0.92
CA ILE A 75 -6.88 -0.09 -1.42
C ILE A 75 -7.62 0.52 -2.61
N LYS A 76 -7.87 1.83 -2.54
CA LYS A 76 -8.58 2.60 -3.56
C LYS A 76 -7.80 3.85 -3.92
N VAL A 77 -7.74 4.20 -5.19
CA VAL A 77 -7.14 5.45 -5.67
C VAL A 77 -8.22 6.36 -6.24
N GLN A 78 -8.17 7.65 -5.91
CA GLN A 78 -9.07 8.64 -6.49
C GLN A 78 -8.52 9.14 -7.82
N ARG A 79 -9.26 8.92 -8.91
CA ARG A 79 -8.94 9.39 -10.27
C ARG A 79 -10.20 9.84 -11.00
N PHE A 80 -10.05 10.40 -12.20
CA PHE A 80 -11.12 10.76 -13.16
C PHE A 80 -12.44 11.25 -12.54
N PHE A 81 -12.66 12.57 -12.52
CA PHE A 81 -13.88 13.16 -11.94
C PHE A 81 -14.14 12.71 -10.48
N PHE A 82 -13.07 12.56 -9.69
CA PHE A 82 -13.11 12.22 -8.25
C PHE A 82 -13.67 10.81 -7.93
N LEU A 83 -13.71 9.91 -8.92
CA LEU A 83 -14.12 8.53 -8.74
C LEU A 83 -13.04 7.70 -8.04
N TRP A 84 -13.47 6.76 -7.22
CA TRP A 84 -12.60 5.81 -6.53
C TRP A 84 -12.50 4.51 -7.33
N PHE A 85 -11.28 4.06 -7.55
CA PHE A 85 -11.00 2.81 -8.25
C PHE A 85 -10.20 1.87 -7.35
N GLU A 86 -10.56 0.58 -7.35
CA GLU A 86 -9.85 -0.44 -6.58
C GLU A 86 -8.48 -0.74 -7.22
N VAL A 87 -7.48 -0.98 -6.37
CA VAL A 87 -6.20 -1.52 -6.78
C VAL A 87 -6.27 -3.04 -6.57
N ASP A 88 -6.30 -3.79 -7.66
CA ASP A 88 -6.49 -5.25 -7.63
C ASP A 88 -5.17 -6.03 -7.56
N GLU A 89 -4.07 -5.43 -8.03
CA GLU A 89 -2.74 -6.04 -8.02
C GLU A 89 -1.62 -5.00 -7.89
N ILE A 90 -0.55 -5.39 -7.19
CA ILE A 90 0.72 -4.68 -7.13
C ILE A 90 1.82 -5.66 -7.52
N ARG A 91 2.70 -5.31 -8.45
CA ARG A 91 3.84 -6.16 -8.85
C ARG A 91 5.08 -5.35 -9.17
N VAL A 92 6.25 -5.95 -9.01
CA VAL A 92 7.54 -5.39 -9.44
C VAL A 92 8.15 -6.26 -10.53
N ASP A 93 9.11 -5.71 -11.28
CA ASP A 93 9.92 -6.54 -12.17
C ASP A 93 10.85 -7.46 -11.38
N LEU A 94 11.11 -8.64 -11.94
CA LEU A 94 12.07 -9.61 -11.41
C LEU A 94 13.07 -9.99 -12.52
N PRO A 95 14.38 -9.71 -12.35
CA PRO A 95 15.00 -9.01 -11.22
C PRO A 95 14.56 -7.52 -11.14
N PRO A 96 14.64 -6.88 -9.95
CA PRO A 96 14.20 -5.50 -9.77
C PRO A 96 14.87 -4.53 -10.75
N SER A 97 14.06 -3.88 -11.58
CA SER A 97 14.48 -2.93 -12.63
C SER A 97 14.30 -1.45 -12.22
N GLY A 98 13.75 -1.21 -11.02
CA GLY A 98 13.28 0.10 -10.58
C GLY A 98 11.79 0.37 -10.87
N SER A 99 11.08 -0.57 -11.51
CA SER A 99 9.65 -0.39 -11.82
C SER A 99 8.73 -1.16 -10.89
N ILE A 100 7.62 -0.51 -10.53
CA ILE A 100 6.48 -1.10 -9.83
C ILE A 100 5.20 -0.81 -10.63
N TYR A 101 4.28 -1.77 -10.65
CA TYR A 101 3.05 -1.74 -11.42
C TYR A 101 1.85 -1.90 -10.49
N PHE A 102 0.84 -1.06 -10.71
CA PHE A 102 -0.44 -1.11 -10.02
C PHE A 102 -1.54 -1.38 -11.04
N THR A 103 -2.26 -2.48 -10.88
CA THR A 103 -3.44 -2.81 -11.69
C THR A 103 -4.66 -2.21 -11.03
N VAL A 104 -5.35 -1.34 -11.76
CA VAL A 104 -6.54 -0.60 -11.32
C VAL A 104 -7.67 -0.93 -12.29
N GLY A 105 -8.53 -1.88 -11.92
CA GLY A 105 -9.50 -2.47 -12.85
C GLY A 105 -8.80 -3.16 -14.03
N ILE A 106 -8.94 -2.61 -15.24
CA ILE A 106 -8.33 -3.15 -16.47
C ILE A 106 -7.04 -2.42 -16.90
N ILE A 107 -6.54 -1.50 -16.07
CA ILE A 107 -5.44 -0.60 -16.43
C ILE A 107 -4.23 -0.87 -15.54
N ASP A 108 -3.08 -1.13 -16.16
CA ASP A 108 -1.80 -1.15 -15.47
C ASP A 108 -1.16 0.24 -15.44
N LYS A 109 -0.62 0.63 -14.29
CA LYS A 109 0.17 1.84 -14.11
C LYS A 109 1.56 1.51 -13.60
N GLN A 110 2.55 1.79 -14.43
CA GLN A 110 3.96 1.74 -14.08
C GLN A 110 4.36 3.03 -13.35
N LEU A 111 5.08 2.86 -12.25
CA LEU A 111 5.68 3.92 -11.45
C LEU A 111 7.10 3.51 -11.05
N ASP A 112 7.86 4.48 -10.58
CA ASP A 112 9.18 4.26 -10.01
C ASP A 112 9.04 3.64 -8.61
N VAL A 113 9.76 2.54 -8.35
CA VAL A 113 9.74 1.82 -7.08
C VAL A 113 10.23 2.69 -5.91
N ASP A 114 11.13 3.64 -6.18
CA ASP A 114 11.74 4.50 -5.16
C ASP A 114 10.69 5.36 -4.42
N GLN A 115 9.55 5.63 -5.07
CA GLN A 115 8.43 6.35 -4.46
C GLN A 115 7.79 5.61 -3.28
N PHE A 116 8.04 4.31 -3.17
CA PHE A 116 7.40 3.40 -2.22
C PHE A 116 8.38 2.79 -1.22
N MET A 117 9.64 3.25 -1.16
CA MET A 117 10.63 2.72 -0.23
C MET A 117 10.39 3.17 1.21
N GLU A 118 9.90 4.40 1.39
CA GLU A 118 9.64 5.00 2.70
C GLU A 118 8.21 4.75 3.19
N VAL A 119 8.07 4.32 4.44
CA VAL A 119 6.77 4.16 5.11
C VAL A 119 6.19 5.54 5.41
N ARG A 120 4.96 5.80 4.96
CA ARG A 120 4.30 7.11 5.11
C ARG A 120 3.22 7.08 6.17
N SER A 121 3.11 8.20 6.89
CA SER A 121 2.06 8.41 7.89
C SER A 121 0.73 8.83 7.27
N CYS A 122 -0.37 8.32 7.81
CA CYS A 122 -1.71 8.73 7.40
C CYS A 122 -1.90 10.25 7.52
N ARG A 123 -2.61 10.85 6.55
CA ARG A 123 -2.99 12.25 6.65
C ARG A 123 -3.80 12.49 7.93
N SER A 124 -3.27 13.31 8.81
CA SER A 124 -4.01 13.78 9.98
C SER A 124 -5.22 14.60 9.52
N LYS A 125 -6.38 14.39 10.16
CA LYS A 125 -7.58 15.21 9.96
C LYS A 125 -7.34 16.72 10.18
N ASN A 126 -6.21 17.11 10.77
CA ASN A 126 -5.85 18.50 11.08
C ASN A 126 -5.04 19.23 9.99
N ARG A 127 -4.85 18.68 8.78
CA ARG A 127 -4.46 19.51 7.63
C ARG A 127 -5.69 19.95 6.84
N SER A 128 -6.37 20.96 7.39
CA SER A 128 -7.12 21.93 6.59
C SER A 128 -6.22 22.39 5.45
N PRO A 129 -6.64 22.35 4.18
CA PRO A 129 -5.96 23.15 3.17
C PRO A 129 -6.03 24.59 3.69
N GLN A 130 -4.88 25.21 3.97
CA GLN A 130 -4.85 26.67 4.04
C GLN A 130 -5.25 27.12 2.65
N VAL A 131 -6.52 27.48 2.51
CA VAL A 131 -7.06 28.23 1.39
C VAL A 131 -6.31 29.55 1.45
N ILE A 132 -5.20 29.65 0.73
CA ILE A 132 -4.61 30.94 0.40
C ILE A 132 -5.52 31.51 -0.69
N PHE A 133 -6.64 32.10 -0.28
CA PHE A 133 -7.19 33.22 -1.01
C PHE A 133 -6.30 34.42 -0.65
N SER A 134 -5.23 34.60 -1.42
CA SER A 134 -4.60 35.92 -1.49
C SER A 134 -5.55 36.83 -2.26
N LEU A 135 -5.86 37.97 -1.63
CA LEU A 135 -6.67 39.08 -2.12
C LEU A 135 -6.22 39.58 -3.50
#